data_AF-A0A521UT83-F1
#
_entry.id   AF-A0A521UT83-F1
#
_cell.length_a   1.000
_cell.length_b   1.000
_cell.length_c   1.000
_cell.angle_alpha   90.00
_cell.angle_beta   90.00
_cell.angle_gamma   90.00
#
_symmetry.space_group_name_H-M   'P 1'
#
loop_
_entity.id
_entity.type
_entity.pdbx_description
1 polymer ?
#
loop_
_entity_poly.entity_id
_entity_poly.type
_entity_poly.pdbx_seq_one_letter_code
_entity_poly.pdbx_strand_id
1 'polypeptide(L)'
;MAEQPNITGIINRDFELITEDQTPPSEEELFQMLSDRIAWLIEHNMEYLLSLLYRNDVEESKIHFALSPFETDPANVALAKLVIARQKQRLATKQQYGKQDSEDVEEGLRW
;
A
#
# COMPACT_ATOMS: atom_id res chain seq x y z
N MET A 1 -2.02 -18.88 -15.00
CA MET A 1 -2.58 -17.94 -14.01
C MET A 1 -1.68 -16.73 -14.05
N ALA A 2 -2.15 -15.59 -14.54
CA ALA A 2 -1.33 -14.38 -14.59
C ALA A 2 -0.97 -13.97 -13.16
N GLU A 3 0.32 -13.86 -12.87
CA GLU A 3 0.80 -13.24 -11.63
C GLU A 3 0.29 -11.80 -11.62
N GLN A 4 -0.77 -11.55 -10.84
CA GLN A 4 -1.15 -10.18 -10.56
C GLN A 4 0.03 -9.52 -9.83
N PRO A 5 0.41 -8.30 -10.21
CA PRO A 5 1.50 -7.62 -9.53
C PRO A 5 1.15 -7.51 -8.04
N ASN A 6 1.99 -8.10 -7.20
CA ASN A 6 1.62 -8.39 -5.82
C ASN A 6 2.07 -7.25 -4.90
N ILE A 7 1.11 -6.57 -4.25
CA ILE A 7 1.37 -5.49 -3.28
C ILE A 7 1.98 -6.00 -1.96
N THR A 8 1.82 -7.29 -1.66
CA THR A 8 2.27 -7.93 -0.41
C THR A 8 3.76 -7.70 -0.16
N GLY A 9 4.62 -7.86 -1.17
CA GLY A 9 6.06 -7.67 -0.99
C GLY A 9 6.46 -6.23 -0.64
N ILE A 10 5.72 -5.24 -1.15
CA ILE A 10 5.98 -3.83 -0.86
C ILE A 10 5.52 -3.51 0.56
N ILE A 11 4.30 -3.92 0.91
CA ILE A 11 3.71 -3.66 2.23
C ILE A 11 4.50 -4.36 3.33
N ASN A 12 4.89 -5.63 3.14
CA ASN A 12 5.68 -6.37 4.13
C ASN A 12 7.01 -5.68 4.43
N ARG A 13 7.71 -5.18 3.40
CA ARG A 13 8.96 -4.47 3.59
C ARG A 13 8.76 -3.11 4.27
N ASP A 14 7.77 -2.35 3.84
CA ASP A 14 7.59 -0.97 4.29
C ASP A 14 6.99 -0.90 5.71
N PHE A 15 6.23 -1.92 6.13
CA PHE A 15 5.62 -2.01 7.48
C PHE A 15 6.26 -3.08 8.39
N GLU A 16 7.31 -3.73 7.92
CA GLU A 16 8.06 -4.78 8.63
C GLU A 16 7.14 -5.94 9.08
N LEU A 17 6.23 -6.37 8.21
CA LEU A 17 5.32 -7.47 8.51
C LEU A 17 6.08 -8.79 8.50
N ILE A 18 5.97 -9.56 9.59
CA ILE A 18 6.55 -10.90 9.69
C ILE A 18 5.52 -11.89 9.16
N THR A 19 5.88 -12.61 8.10
CA THR A 19 5.12 -13.77 7.60
C THR A 19 5.84 -15.04 8.04
N GLU A 20 5.15 -15.91 8.78
CA GLU A 20 5.74 -17.15 9.32
C GLU A 20 6.01 -18.20 8.22
N ASP A 21 5.24 -18.16 7.13
CA ASP A 21 5.36 -19.09 6.01
C ASP A 21 6.00 -18.46 4.76
N GLN A 22 6.61 -19.31 3.92
CA GLN A 22 7.11 -18.93 2.58
C GLN A 22 5.96 -18.65 1.58
N THR A 23 4.72 -18.85 1.99
CA THR A 23 3.53 -18.55 1.18
C THR A 23 3.12 -17.10 1.36
N PRO A 24 2.91 -16.34 0.26
CA PRO A 24 2.43 -14.98 0.36
C PRO A 24 1.00 -14.97 0.94
N PRO A 25 0.70 -14.11 1.93
CA PRO A 25 -0.66 -13.97 2.46
C PRO A 25 -1.65 -13.57 1.35
N SER A 26 -2.89 -14.02 1.51
CA SER A 26 -4.03 -13.50 0.76
C SER A 26 -4.23 -11.99 1.01
N GLU A 27 -5.02 -11.33 0.19
CA GLU A 27 -5.28 -9.89 0.37
C GLU A 27 -5.98 -9.60 1.71
N GLU A 28 -6.92 -10.46 2.12
CA GLU A 28 -7.63 -10.36 3.39
C GLU A 28 -6.66 -10.50 4.58
N GLU A 29 -5.77 -11.49 4.54
CA GLU A 29 -4.76 -11.71 5.57
C GLU A 29 -3.76 -10.55 5.63
N LEU A 30 -3.29 -10.06 4.49
CA LEU A 30 -2.41 -8.90 4.41
C LEU A 30 -3.08 -7.67 5.02
N PHE A 31 -4.36 -7.45 4.71
CA PHE A 31 -5.14 -6.36 5.27
C PHE A 31 -5.26 -6.46 6.79
N GLN A 32 -5.53 -7.66 7.32
CA GLN A 32 -5.62 -7.88 8.75
C GLN A 32 -4.26 -7.63 9.44
N MET A 33 -3.18 -8.23 8.91
CA MET A 33 -1.82 -8.04 9.43
C MET A 33 -1.40 -6.57 9.44
N LEU A 34 -1.72 -5.83 8.37
CA LEU A 34 -1.44 -4.41 8.29
C LEU A 34 -2.28 -3.61 9.29
N SER A 35 -3.57 -3.92 9.43
CA SER A 35 -4.46 -3.26 10.38
C SER A 35 -3.98 -3.46 11.82
N ASP A 36 -3.51 -4.65 12.17
CA ASP A 36 -2.98 -4.96 13.49
C ASP A 36 -1.64 -4.25 13.75
N ARG A 37 -0.75 -4.24 12.75
CA ARG A 37 0.51 -3.49 12.82
C ARG A 37 0.27 -1.99 13.01
N ILE A 38 -0.68 -1.42 12.27
CA ILE A 38 -1.04 -0.01 12.41
C ILE A 38 -1.66 0.26 13.78
N ALA A 39 -2.54 -0.61 14.29
CA ALA A 39 -3.08 -0.47 15.65
C ALA A 39 -1.97 -0.41 16.69
N TRP A 40 -1.00 -1.32 16.61
CA TRP A 40 0.17 -1.32 17.49
C TRP A 40 0.97 -0.01 17.37
N LEU A 41 1.20 0.48 16.14
CA LEU A 41 1.94 1.72 15.93
C LEU A 41 1.18 2.96 16.41
N ILE A 42 -0.15 3.00 16.29
CA ILE A 42 -0.98 4.08 16.85
C ILE A 42 -0.75 4.17 18.37
N GLU A 43 -0.74 3.03 19.04
CA GLU A 43 -0.58 2.95 20.50
C GLU A 43 0.84 3.21 20.98
N HIS A 44 1.85 2.74 20.23
CA HIS A 44 3.23 2.67 20.72
C HIS A 44 4.19 3.64 20.02
N ASN A 45 3.92 4.04 18.78
CA ASN A 45 4.83 4.87 18.00
C ASN A 45 4.15 5.60 16.83
N MET A 46 3.31 6.60 17.17
CA MET A 46 2.56 7.39 16.20
C MET A 46 3.47 8.16 15.22
N GLU A 47 4.58 8.71 15.69
CA GLU A 47 5.52 9.44 14.83
C GLU A 47 6.09 8.53 13.73
N TYR A 48 6.45 7.30 14.09
CA TYR A 48 6.92 6.34 13.10
C TYR A 48 5.82 5.97 12.12
N LEU A 49 4.59 5.74 12.58
CA LEU A 49 3.45 5.48 11.69
C LEU A 49 3.28 6.59 10.64
N LEU A 50 3.27 7.85 11.06
CA LEU A 50 3.15 8.98 10.14
C LEU A 50 4.30 9.00 9.13
N SER A 51 5.53 8.75 9.57
CA SER A 51 6.70 8.65 8.67
C SER A 51 6.52 7.57 7.59
N LEU A 52 5.94 6.41 7.96
CA LEU A 52 5.66 5.32 7.03
C LEU A 52 4.55 5.70 6.04
N LEU A 53 3.48 6.35 6.51
CA LEU A 53 2.37 6.80 5.67
C LEU A 53 2.84 7.81 4.61
N TYR A 54 3.66 8.79 4.99
CA TYR A 54 4.22 9.75 4.03
C TYR A 54 5.14 9.10 3.01
N ARG A 55 6.03 8.19 3.45
CA ARG A 55 6.91 7.44 2.55
C ARG A 55 6.13 6.57 1.56
N ASN A 56 4.94 6.15 1.93
CA ASN A 56 4.03 5.38 1.07
C ASN A 56 3.11 6.26 0.21
N ASP A 57 3.34 7.57 0.14
CA ASP A 57 2.53 8.55 -0.60
C ASP A 57 1.06 8.53 -0.18
N VAL A 58 0.76 8.33 1.10
CA VAL A 58 -0.60 8.49 1.62
C VAL A 58 -0.85 9.98 1.84
N GLU A 59 -1.98 10.47 1.34
CA GLU A 59 -2.28 11.89 1.31
C GLU A 59 -2.74 12.41 2.68
N GLU A 60 -2.18 13.55 3.12
CA GLU A 60 -2.33 14.07 4.48
C GLU A 60 -3.78 14.32 4.88
N SER A 61 -4.62 14.85 3.99
CA SER A 61 -6.02 15.10 4.34
C SER A 61 -6.79 13.80 4.60
N LYS A 62 -6.42 12.70 3.91
CA LYS A 62 -7.00 11.37 4.14
C LYS A 62 -6.50 10.76 5.43
N ILE A 63 -5.22 10.97 5.80
CA ILE A 63 -4.69 10.55 7.11
C ILE A 63 -5.47 11.24 8.22
N HIS A 64 -5.62 12.57 8.14
CA HIS A 64 -6.40 13.33 9.12
C HIS A 64 -7.85 12.85 9.22
N PHE A 65 -8.50 12.59 8.09
CA PHE A 65 -9.86 12.08 8.10
C PHE A 65 -9.95 10.68 8.73
N ALA A 66 -9.05 9.77 8.38
CA ALA A 66 -8.98 8.41 8.94
C ALA A 66 -8.72 8.39 10.46
N LEU A 67 -8.04 9.40 10.99
CA LEU A 67 -7.80 9.59 12.42
C LEU A 67 -8.92 10.39 13.12
N SER A 68 -9.88 10.91 12.37
CA SER A 68 -10.94 11.78 12.91
C SER A 68 -12.12 10.97 13.46
N PRO A 69 -12.89 11.53 14.40
CA PRO A 69 -14.11 10.87 14.90
C PRO A 69 -15.25 10.85 13.87
N PHE A 70 -15.06 11.45 12.68
CA PHE A 70 -16.04 11.42 11.59
C PHE A 70 -15.88 10.19 10.69
N GLU A 71 -14.74 9.50 10.78
CA GLU A 71 -14.56 8.22 10.11
C GLU A 71 -15.35 7.13 10.84
N THR A 72 -16.02 6.30 10.06
CA THR A 72 -16.87 5.21 10.56
C THR A 72 -16.05 3.97 10.92
N ASP A 73 -14.97 3.74 10.18
CA ASP A 73 -14.03 2.68 10.48
C ASP A 73 -13.12 3.02 11.66
N PRO A 74 -12.63 2.02 12.41
CA PRO A 74 -11.51 2.22 13.32
C PRO A 74 -10.30 2.83 12.59
N ALA A 75 -9.57 3.72 13.26
CA ALA A 75 -8.44 4.44 12.66
C ALA A 75 -7.41 3.52 11.99
N ASN A 76 -7.08 2.40 12.63
CA ASN A 76 -6.14 1.42 12.07
C ASN A 76 -6.67 0.77 10.78
N VAL A 77 -7.97 0.47 10.73
CA VAL A 77 -8.65 -0.09 9.56
C VAL A 77 -8.70 0.93 8.42
N ALA A 78 -9.11 2.17 8.72
CA ALA A 78 -9.18 3.24 7.73
C ALA A 78 -7.79 3.51 7.10
N LEU A 79 -6.75 3.59 7.92
CA LEU A 79 -5.38 3.77 7.46
C LEU A 79 -4.87 2.56 6.63
N ALA A 80 -5.17 1.33 7.04
CA ALA A 80 -4.80 0.14 6.27
C ALA A 80 -5.44 0.15 4.87
N LYS A 81 -6.72 0.54 4.78
CA LYS A 81 -7.42 0.72 3.49
C LYS A 81 -6.72 1.74 2.60
N LEU A 82 -6.30 2.88 3.17
CA LEU A 82 -5.57 3.93 2.44
C LEU A 82 -4.23 3.43 1.88
N VAL A 83 -3.45 2.72 2.70
CA VAL A 83 -2.16 2.15 2.29
C VAL A 83 -2.35 1.16 1.14
N ILE A 84 -3.27 0.20 1.27
CA ILE A 84 -3.55 -0.79 0.22
C ILE A 84 -4.01 -0.11 -1.07
N ALA A 85 -4.96 0.82 -0.98
CA ALA A 85 -5.47 1.55 -2.13
C ALA A 85 -4.33 2.28 -2.87
N ARG A 86 -3.40 2.88 -2.12
CA ARG A 86 -2.26 3.58 -2.70
C ARG A 86 -1.28 2.62 -3.39
N GLN A 87 -0.99 1.45 -2.80
CA GLN A 87 -0.14 0.46 -3.46
C GLN A 87 -0.77 -0.09 -4.74
N LYS A 88 -2.08 -0.36 -4.72
CA LYS A 88 -2.82 -0.77 -5.92
C LYS A 88 -2.77 0.30 -7.01
N GLN A 89 -2.93 1.58 -6.64
CA GLN A 89 -2.81 2.69 -7.59
C GLN A 89 -1.40 2.77 -8.19
N ARG A 90 -0.34 2.64 -7.38
CA ARG A 90 1.06 2.65 -7.87
C ARG A 90 1.30 1.53 -8.89
N LEU A 91 0.79 0.33 -8.63
CA LEU A 91 0.88 -0.78 -9.58
C LEU A 91 0.09 -0.54 -10.86
N ALA A 92 -1.10 0.02 -10.77
CA ALA A 92 -1.91 0.36 -11.94
C ALA A 92 -1.20 1.40 -12.82
N THR A 93 -0.68 2.48 -12.20
CA THR A 93 0.10 3.50 -12.91
C THR A 93 1.33 2.91 -13.60
N LYS A 94 2.10 2.05 -12.91
CA LYS A 94 3.26 1.37 -13.53
C LYS A 94 2.86 0.50 -14.73
N GLN A 95 1.73 -0.21 -14.65
CA GLN A 95 1.25 -1.03 -15.76
C GLN A 95 0.78 -0.19 -16.95
N GLN A 96 0.12 0.93 -16.69
CA GLN A 96 -0.38 1.82 -17.74
C GLN A 96 0.76 2.55 -18.46
N TYR A 97 1.68 3.17 -17.71
CA TYR A 97 2.77 3.96 -18.30
C TYR A 97 3.96 3.10 -18.75
N GLY A 98 4.27 2.00 -18.06
CA GLY A 98 5.34 1.09 -18.49
C GLY A 98 5.03 0.38 -19.81
N LYS A 99 3.74 0.30 -20.19
CA LYS A 99 3.30 -0.22 -21.49
C LYS A 99 3.43 0.83 -22.60
N GLN A 100 3.19 2.10 -22.26
CA GLN A 100 3.30 3.21 -23.19
C GLN A 100 4.76 3.54 -23.52
N ASP A 101 5.67 3.48 -22.54
CA ASP A 101 7.12 3.63 -22.79
C ASP A 101 7.67 2.53 -23.72
N SER A 102 7.09 1.32 -23.72
CA SER A 102 7.49 0.26 -24.67
C SER A 102 6.91 0.45 -26.08
N GLU A 103 5.68 0.96 -26.20
CA GLU A 103 5.03 1.21 -27.49
C GLU A 103 5.64 2.45 -28.20
N ASP A 104 5.95 3.51 -27.44
CA ASP A 104 6.56 4.74 -27.97
C ASP A 104 8.03 4.52 -28.42
N VAL A 105 8.77 3.62 -27.75
CA VAL A 105 10.14 3.24 -28.15
C VAL A 105 10.16 2.36 -29.41
N GLU A 106 9.13 1.52 -29.62
CA GLU A 106 9.02 0.67 -30.81
C GLU A 106 8.64 1.48 -32.08
N GLU A 107 7.84 2.53 -31.95
CA GLU A 107 7.56 3.48 -33.04
C GLU A 107 8.75 4.39 -33.39
N GLY A 108 9.56 4.78 -32.40
CA GLY A 108 10.73 5.65 -32.59
C GLY A 108 11.94 5.00 -33.27
N LEU A 109 11.98 3.66 -33.36
CA LEU A 109 13.07 2.88 -33.97
C LEU A 109 12.76 2.41 -35.40
N ARG A 110 11.66 2.89 -36.00
CA ARG A 110 11.21 2.54 -37.36
C ARG A 110 11.80 3.42 -38.49
N TRP A 111 13.03 3.92 -38.35
CA TRP A 111 13.80 4.55 -39.44
C TRP A 111 15.29 4.29 -39.33
#